data_AF-A0A653QW43-F1
#
_entry.id   AF-A0A653QW43-F1
#
_cell.length_a   1.000
_cell.length_b   1.000
_cell.length_c   1.000
_cell.angle_alpha   90.00
_cell.angle_beta   90.00
_cell.angle_gamma   90.00
#
_symmetry.space_group_name_H-M   'P 1'
#
loop_
_entity.id
_entity.type
_entity.pdbx_description
1 polymer ?
#
loop_
_entity_poly.entity_id
_entity_poly.type
_entity_poly.pdbx_seq_one_letter_code
_entity_poly.pdbx_strand_id
1 'polypeptide(L)'
;MKVFLIVFLLIFNIVSAQNIFWSENQKLVWDNFKSKTNNLGGATVVAYTHCGWEFSATTSSDPKVPVKITIQTVFNENKSWKDVKRINDYVLLHEQKHFDIAEIHARKLRKEVSEKIKTTADYNKFFKTIYAKISSDYKSFQADYDRVTEHGMNKEKQAEYNILISEELEKLKNYQKI
;
A
#
# COMPACT_ATOMS: atom_id res chain seq x y z
N MET A 1 -1.71 -17.47 -59.76
CA MET A 1 -1.73 -18.03 -58.39
C MET A 1 -1.84 -16.87 -57.40
N LYS A 2 -2.92 -16.79 -56.62
CA LYS A 2 -3.09 -15.75 -55.59
C LYS A 2 -2.44 -16.25 -54.30
N VAL A 3 -1.38 -15.58 -53.85
CA VAL A 3 -0.73 -15.86 -52.56
C VAL A 3 -1.53 -15.16 -51.47
N PHE A 4 -2.07 -15.92 -50.51
CA PHE A 4 -2.70 -15.38 -49.31
C PHE A 4 -1.62 -15.17 -48.25
N LEU A 5 -1.38 -13.93 -47.85
CA LEU A 5 -0.51 -13.59 -46.72
C LEU A 5 -1.36 -13.61 -45.44
N ILE A 6 -1.16 -14.62 -44.59
CA ILE A 6 -1.75 -14.65 -43.24
C ILE A 6 -0.75 -13.97 -42.31
N VAL A 7 -1.08 -12.78 -41.82
CA VAL A 7 -0.33 -12.08 -40.78
C VAL A 7 -0.84 -12.55 -39.43
N PHE A 8 -0.02 -13.31 -38.71
CA PHE A 8 -0.31 -13.74 -37.34
C PHE A 8 0.25 -12.69 -36.38
N LEU A 9 -0.63 -11.86 -35.80
CA LEU A 9 -0.23 -10.87 -34.80
C LEU A 9 -0.19 -11.54 -33.42
N LEU A 10 0.98 -12.00 -33.00
CA LEU A 10 1.22 -12.47 -31.63
C LEU A 10 1.33 -11.25 -30.70
N ILE A 11 0.25 -10.91 -30.02
CA ILE A 11 0.26 -9.94 -28.92
C ILE A 11 0.83 -10.64 -27.69
N PHE A 12 2.15 -10.52 -27.49
CA PHE A 12 2.78 -10.90 -26.23
C PHE A 12 2.41 -9.86 -25.16
N ASN A 13 1.48 -10.21 -24.28
CA ASN A 13 1.30 -9.49 -23.03
C ASN A 13 2.48 -9.86 -22.12
N ILE A 14 3.53 -9.03 -22.13
CA ILE A 14 4.56 -9.10 -21.10
C ILE A 14 3.88 -8.67 -19.80
N VAL A 15 3.47 -9.65 -18.99
CA VAL A 15 3.00 -9.40 -17.62
C VAL A 15 4.21 -8.99 -16.79
N SER A 16 4.56 -7.71 -16.84
CA SER A 16 5.47 -7.11 -15.88
C SER A 16 4.72 -6.95 -14.56
N ALA A 17 5.34 -7.37 -13.46
CA ALA A 17 4.93 -6.95 -12.13
C ALA A 17 4.91 -5.42 -12.09
N GLN A 18 3.76 -4.78 -11.87
CA GLN A 18 3.72 -3.36 -11.59
C GLN A 18 3.39 -3.17 -10.11
N ASN A 19 4.35 -2.57 -9.40
CA ASN A 19 4.06 -1.96 -8.12
C ASN A 19 3.29 -0.68 -8.41
N ILE A 20 2.17 -0.47 -7.71
CA ILE A 20 1.41 0.78 -7.77
C ILE A 20 1.82 1.62 -6.57
N PHE A 21 2.30 2.82 -6.82
CA PHE A 21 2.63 3.77 -5.75
C PHE A 21 1.40 4.60 -5.39
N TRP A 22 1.24 4.86 -4.10
CA TRP A 22 0.10 5.62 -3.61
C TRP A 22 0.17 7.07 -4.11
N SER A 23 -0.97 7.60 -4.55
CA SER A 23 -1.20 9.03 -4.77
C SER A 23 -2.66 9.36 -4.47
N GLU A 24 -2.98 10.63 -4.23
CA GLU A 24 -4.33 11.08 -3.81
C GLU A 24 -5.46 10.61 -4.74
N ASN A 25 -5.17 10.61 -6.05
CA ASN A 25 -6.11 10.24 -7.10
C ASN A 25 -5.97 8.78 -7.56
N GLN A 26 -5.05 8.01 -6.96
CA GLN A 26 -4.87 6.62 -7.33
C GLN A 26 -6.03 5.79 -6.80
N LYS A 27 -6.83 5.22 -7.71
CA LYS A 27 -7.85 4.23 -7.40
C LYS A 27 -7.37 2.86 -7.84
N LEU A 28 -7.48 1.87 -6.96
CA LEU A 28 -7.30 0.47 -7.31
C LEU A 28 -8.48 0.00 -8.16
N VAL A 29 -8.20 -0.85 -9.12
CA VAL A 29 -9.19 -1.57 -9.93
C VAL A 29 -8.98 -3.06 -9.76
N TRP A 30 -10.00 -3.87 -10.03
CA TRP A 30 -9.89 -5.32 -9.86
C TRP A 30 -8.77 -5.95 -10.68
N ASP A 31 -8.41 -5.38 -11.82
CA ASP A 31 -7.28 -5.84 -12.65
C ASP A 31 -5.92 -5.72 -11.95
N ASN A 32 -5.82 -4.92 -10.88
CA ASN A 32 -4.62 -4.81 -10.07
C ASN A 32 -4.43 -6.02 -9.13
N PHE A 33 -5.44 -6.85 -8.90
CA PHE A 33 -5.35 -8.03 -8.02
C PHE A 33 -5.03 -9.28 -8.84
N LYS A 34 -3.73 -9.51 -9.08
CA LYS A 34 -3.20 -10.49 -10.05
C LYS A 34 -2.74 -11.80 -9.42
N SER A 35 -2.67 -11.90 -8.09
CA SER A 35 -2.33 -13.16 -7.42
C SER A 35 -3.32 -14.25 -7.80
N LYS A 36 -2.80 -15.46 -8.05
CA LYS A 36 -3.61 -16.66 -8.33
C LYS A 36 -3.88 -17.50 -7.09
N THR A 37 -3.17 -17.23 -5.99
CA THR A 37 -3.20 -18.03 -4.76
C THR A 37 -3.88 -17.24 -3.65
N ASN A 38 -4.92 -17.83 -3.05
CA ASN A 38 -5.44 -17.34 -1.78
C ASN A 38 -4.61 -17.92 -0.64
N ASN A 39 -3.84 -17.07 0.04
CA ASN A 39 -2.99 -17.48 1.17
C ASN A 39 -3.60 -17.14 2.55
N LEU A 40 -4.71 -16.39 2.61
CA LEU A 40 -5.32 -15.95 3.86
C LEU A 40 -6.51 -16.82 4.29
N GLY A 41 -7.16 -17.52 3.36
CA GLY A 41 -8.29 -18.40 3.66
C GLY A 41 -9.49 -17.67 4.26
N GLY A 42 -10.48 -18.42 4.76
CA GLY A 42 -11.66 -17.87 5.43
C GLY A 42 -12.86 -17.59 4.51
N ALA A 43 -14.06 -17.93 4.97
CA ALA A 43 -15.29 -17.79 4.18
C ALA A 43 -15.69 -16.31 3.96
N THR A 44 -15.27 -15.39 4.81
CA THR A 44 -15.62 -13.96 4.74
C THR A 44 -14.66 -13.13 3.89
N VAL A 45 -13.44 -13.63 3.62
CA VAL A 45 -12.42 -12.91 2.84
C VAL A 45 -12.75 -12.99 1.34
N VAL A 46 -13.08 -11.85 0.74
CA VAL A 46 -13.39 -11.74 -0.70
C VAL A 46 -12.17 -11.30 -1.52
N ALA A 47 -11.30 -10.49 -0.93
CA ALA A 47 -10.06 -10.03 -1.52
C ALA A 47 -9.04 -9.75 -0.42
N TYR A 48 -7.79 -9.49 -0.80
CA TYR A 48 -6.83 -8.88 0.11
C TYR A 48 -5.80 -8.05 -0.64
N THR A 49 -5.42 -6.95 0.00
CA THR A 49 -4.47 -5.96 -0.51
C THR A 49 -3.09 -6.17 0.10
N HIS A 50 -2.12 -6.58 -0.72
CA HIS A 50 -0.73 -6.66 -0.31
C HIS A 50 -0.04 -5.30 -0.51
N CYS A 51 -0.08 -4.46 0.52
CA CYS A 51 0.55 -3.14 0.53
C CYS A 51 1.51 -2.93 1.71
N GLY A 52 2.39 -1.93 1.59
CA GLY A 52 3.38 -1.59 2.61
C GLY A 52 4.25 -0.42 2.18
N TRP A 53 5.50 -0.41 2.61
CA TRP A 53 6.42 0.69 2.31
C TRP A 53 7.73 0.21 1.68
N GLU A 54 8.18 0.94 0.67
CA GLU A 54 9.56 0.91 0.21
C GLU A 54 10.28 2.13 0.77
N PHE A 55 11.50 1.94 1.25
CA PHE A 55 12.33 3.05 1.68
C PHE A 55 13.78 2.90 1.21
N SER A 56 14.46 4.04 1.07
CA SER A 56 15.89 4.11 0.78
C SER A 56 16.51 5.20 1.65
N ALA A 57 17.78 5.02 2.02
CA ALA A 57 18.55 6.00 2.78
C ALA A 57 19.94 6.14 2.16
N THR A 58 20.37 7.37 1.92
CA THR A 58 21.74 7.70 1.53
C THR A 58 22.52 8.14 2.77
N THR A 59 23.38 7.27 3.26
CA THR A 59 24.22 7.47 4.46
C THR A 59 25.70 7.66 4.08
N SER A 60 26.50 8.13 5.03
CA SER A 60 27.96 8.30 4.89
C SER A 60 28.72 7.55 5.98
N SER A 61 30.00 7.27 5.76
CA SER A 61 30.89 6.81 6.85
C SER A 61 31.13 7.90 7.89
N ASP A 62 31.04 9.18 7.51
CA ASP A 62 31.04 10.30 8.46
C ASP A 62 29.65 10.41 9.12
N PRO A 63 29.54 10.20 10.45
CA PRO A 63 28.27 10.20 11.17
C PRO A 63 27.54 11.56 11.13
N LYS A 64 28.23 12.68 10.88
CA LYS A 64 27.64 14.03 10.90
C LYS A 64 27.04 14.46 9.56
N VAL A 65 27.31 13.72 8.48
CA VAL A 65 26.79 14.05 7.15
C VAL A 65 25.26 13.91 7.14
N PRO A 66 24.54 14.88 6.54
CA PRO A 66 23.09 14.81 6.40
C PRO A 66 22.65 13.53 5.67
N VAL A 67 21.62 12.88 6.20
CA VAL A 67 21.03 11.69 5.58
C VAL A 67 19.83 12.08 4.73
N LYS A 68 19.70 11.48 3.55
CA LYS A 68 18.49 11.60 2.72
C LYS A 68 17.72 10.29 2.80
N ILE A 69 16.45 10.34 3.20
CA ILE A 69 15.59 9.16 3.35
C ILE A 69 14.34 9.37 2.49
N THR A 70 13.99 8.37 1.69
CA THR A 70 12.75 8.34 0.90
C THR A 70 11.87 7.21 1.40
N ILE A 71 10.57 7.45 1.58
CA ILE A 71 9.59 6.45 2.01
C ILE A 71 8.37 6.53 1.08
N GLN A 72 7.99 5.43 0.47
CA GLN A 72 6.91 5.34 -0.50
C GLN A 72 5.95 4.23 -0.12
N THR A 73 4.65 4.50 -0.25
CA THR A 73 3.61 3.49 -0.04
C THR A 73 3.39 2.76 -1.35
N VAL A 74 3.43 1.43 -1.29
CA VAL A 74 3.38 0.56 -2.47
C VAL A 74 2.31 -0.50 -2.30
N PHE A 75 1.58 -0.74 -3.39
CA PHE A 75 0.67 -1.86 -3.59
C PHE A 75 1.31 -2.85 -4.56
N ASN A 76 1.33 -4.14 -4.19
CA ASN A 76 1.89 -5.20 -5.01
C ASN A 76 0.78 -5.98 -5.71
N GLU A 77 0.63 -5.77 -7.02
CA GLU A 77 -0.43 -6.40 -7.80
C GLU A 77 -0.37 -7.93 -7.79
N ASN A 78 0.83 -8.49 -7.91
CA ASN A 78 1.04 -9.94 -8.02
C ASN A 78 0.84 -10.69 -6.71
N LYS A 79 0.90 -9.99 -5.59
CA LYS A 79 0.63 -10.56 -4.27
C LYS A 79 -0.78 -10.29 -3.79
N SER A 80 -1.49 -9.32 -4.36
CA SER A 80 -2.87 -9.00 -4.02
C SER A 80 -3.83 -9.91 -4.79
N TRP A 81 -4.85 -10.42 -4.11
CA TRP A 81 -5.73 -11.48 -4.62
C TRP A 81 -7.21 -11.08 -4.51
N LYS A 82 -8.04 -11.70 -5.34
CA LYS A 82 -9.49 -11.52 -5.32
C LYS A 82 -10.24 -12.82 -5.65
N ASP A 83 -11.41 -13.01 -5.05
CA ASP A 83 -12.39 -14.01 -5.44
C ASP A 83 -13.26 -13.48 -6.58
N VAL A 84 -12.98 -13.90 -7.81
CA VAL A 84 -13.67 -13.44 -9.02
C VAL A 84 -15.19 -13.64 -9.00
N LYS A 85 -15.72 -14.52 -8.13
CA LYS A 85 -17.17 -14.77 -8.04
C LYS A 85 -17.87 -13.87 -7.03
N ARG A 86 -17.13 -13.27 -6.10
CA ARG A 86 -17.70 -12.54 -4.95
C ARG A 86 -17.32 -11.06 -4.92
N ILE A 87 -16.34 -10.66 -5.72
CA ILE A 87 -15.92 -9.27 -5.87
C ILE A 87 -17.06 -8.34 -6.28
N ASN A 88 -17.05 -7.12 -5.75
CA ASN A 88 -17.97 -6.04 -6.09
C ASN A 88 -17.34 -4.70 -5.69
N ASP A 89 -17.92 -3.59 -6.13
CA ASP A 89 -17.34 -2.25 -5.91
C ASP A 89 -17.20 -1.88 -4.43
N TYR A 90 -18.04 -2.43 -3.57
CA TYR A 90 -17.98 -2.17 -2.14
C TYR A 90 -16.76 -2.82 -1.47
N VAL A 91 -16.45 -4.06 -1.86
CA VAL A 91 -15.22 -4.75 -1.44
C VAL A 91 -14.00 -4.06 -2.05
N LEU A 92 -14.07 -3.57 -3.29
CA LEU A 92 -12.95 -2.82 -3.87
C LEU A 92 -12.63 -1.55 -3.08
N LEU A 93 -13.66 -0.87 -2.59
CA LEU A 93 -13.49 0.28 -1.70
C LEU A 93 -12.82 -0.13 -0.38
N HIS A 94 -13.18 -1.28 0.19
CA HIS A 94 -12.52 -1.84 1.39
C HIS A 94 -11.03 -2.06 1.14
N GLU A 95 -10.71 -2.69 0.02
CA GLU A 95 -9.32 -2.92 -0.40
C GLU A 95 -8.54 -1.61 -0.64
N GLN A 96 -9.17 -0.60 -1.23
CA GLN A 96 -8.57 0.73 -1.36
C GLN A 96 -8.24 1.33 0.01
N LYS A 97 -9.10 1.14 1.02
CA LYS A 97 -8.84 1.68 2.36
C LYS A 97 -7.63 1.03 3.02
N HIS A 98 -7.36 -0.26 2.79
CA HIS A 98 -6.10 -0.87 3.24
C HIS A 98 -4.88 -0.14 2.67
N PHE A 99 -4.92 0.27 1.40
CA PHE A 99 -3.83 1.02 0.77
C PHE A 99 -3.69 2.44 1.35
N ASP A 100 -4.82 3.10 1.63
CA ASP A 100 -4.84 4.42 2.27
C ASP A 100 -4.32 4.38 3.71
N ILE A 101 -4.65 3.33 4.48
CA ILE A 101 -4.12 3.09 5.83
C ILE A 101 -2.60 2.92 5.80
N ALA A 102 -2.06 2.24 4.78
CA ALA A 102 -0.62 2.15 4.58
C ALA A 102 0.00 3.54 4.35
N GLU A 103 -0.64 4.41 3.57
CA GLU A 103 -0.15 5.79 3.38
C GLU A 103 -0.23 6.63 4.67
N ILE A 104 -1.30 6.53 5.47
CA ILE A 104 -1.39 7.22 6.77
C ILE A 104 -0.15 6.93 7.61
N HIS A 105 0.23 5.65 7.70
CA HIS A 105 1.37 5.24 8.49
C HIS A 105 2.72 5.58 7.82
N ALA A 106 2.77 5.62 6.49
CA ALA A 106 3.92 6.20 5.78
C ALA A 106 4.10 7.69 6.10
N ARG A 107 3.02 8.48 6.14
CA ARG A 107 3.05 9.90 6.54
C ARG A 107 3.51 10.06 7.99
N LYS A 108 3.03 9.21 8.91
CA LYS A 108 3.51 9.15 10.32
C LYS A 108 5.02 8.84 10.38
N LEU A 109 5.50 7.89 9.57
CA LEU A 109 6.92 7.56 9.48
C LEU A 109 7.73 8.73 8.92
N ARG A 110 7.29 9.36 7.82
CA ARG A 110 7.94 10.54 7.23
C ARG A 110 8.02 11.69 8.24
N LYS A 111 6.95 11.94 9.00
CA LYS A 111 6.93 12.93 10.09
C LYS A 111 8.03 12.66 11.13
N GLU A 112 8.00 11.48 11.75
CA GLU A 112 8.96 11.11 12.80
C GLU A 112 10.41 11.14 12.31
N VAL A 113 10.66 10.65 11.09
CA VAL A 113 11.98 10.70 10.44
C VAL A 113 12.39 12.16 10.22
N SER A 114 11.51 13.00 9.67
CA SER A 114 11.81 14.41 9.41
C SER A 114 12.13 15.19 10.69
N GLU A 115 11.54 14.83 11.83
CA GLU A 115 11.73 15.52 13.10
C GLU A 115 12.98 15.03 13.83
N LYS A 116 13.28 13.73 13.77
CA LYS A 116 14.30 13.10 14.63
C LYS A 116 15.59 12.71 13.92
N ILE A 117 15.59 12.62 12.59
CA ILE A 117 16.73 12.10 11.82
C ILE A 117 17.24 13.18 10.87
N LYS A 118 18.42 13.73 11.18
CA LYS A 118 19.07 14.75 10.35
C LYS A 118 20.38 14.23 9.77
N THR A 119 21.11 13.42 10.53
CA THR A 119 22.44 12.93 10.18
C THR A 119 22.48 11.41 10.02
N THR A 120 23.58 10.89 9.49
CA THR A 120 23.80 9.44 9.42
C THR A 120 23.81 8.79 10.81
N ALA A 121 24.35 9.48 11.82
CA ALA A 121 24.32 8.99 13.21
C ALA A 121 22.89 8.81 13.73
N ASP A 122 22.03 9.81 13.48
CA ASP A 122 20.63 9.75 13.89
C ASP A 122 19.89 8.60 13.20
N TYR A 123 20.14 8.40 11.90
CA TYR A 123 19.55 7.30 11.14
C TYR A 123 19.90 5.94 11.76
N ASN A 124 21.21 5.71 11.96
CA ASN A 124 21.71 4.46 12.54
C ASN A 124 21.16 4.21 13.96
N LYS A 125 20.93 5.28 14.73
CA LYS A 125 20.43 5.21 16.10
C LYS A 125 18.92 5.03 16.20
N PHE A 126 18.15 5.75 15.39
CA PHE A 126 16.70 5.90 15.61
C PHE A 126 15.82 5.22 14.58
N PHE A 127 16.26 5.07 13.32
CA PHE A 127 15.37 4.67 12.23
C PHE A 127 14.70 3.32 12.48
N LYS A 128 15.46 2.30 12.89
CA LYS A 128 14.94 0.95 13.15
C LYS A 128 13.84 0.96 14.22
N THR A 129 14.03 1.71 15.29
CA THR A 129 13.06 1.81 16.40
C THR A 129 11.80 2.55 15.97
N ILE A 130 11.95 3.68 15.26
CA ILE A 130 10.81 4.44 14.71
C ILE A 130 10.02 3.55 13.74
N TYR A 131 10.69 2.89 12.81
CA TYR A 131 10.07 2.00 11.84
C TYR A 131 9.31 0.85 12.53
N ALA A 132 9.93 0.19 13.52
CA ALA A 132 9.31 -0.92 14.23
C ALA A 132 8.01 -0.49 14.94
N LYS A 133 8.03 0.69 15.60
CA LYS A 133 6.84 1.26 16.23
C LYS A 133 5.73 1.50 15.21
N ILE A 134 6.03 2.27 14.15
CA ILE A 134 5.03 2.60 13.13
C ILE A 134 4.51 1.35 12.40
N SER A 135 5.37 0.37 12.14
CA SER A 135 4.97 -0.91 11.56
C SER A 135 4.04 -1.72 12.47
N SER A 136 4.25 -1.65 13.79
CA SER A 136 3.36 -2.29 14.77
C SER A 136 1.99 -1.61 14.76
N ASP A 137 1.97 -0.28 14.86
CA ASP A 137 0.73 0.52 14.85
C ASP A 137 -0.07 0.28 13.56
N TYR A 138 0.62 0.24 12.41
CA TYR A 138 0.04 -0.09 11.11
C TYR A 138 -0.65 -1.46 11.09
N LYS A 139 0.03 -2.50 11.59
CA LYS A 139 -0.53 -3.86 11.62
C LYS A 139 -1.77 -3.94 12.51
N SER A 140 -1.73 -3.28 13.68
CA SER A 140 -2.88 -3.21 14.57
C SER A 140 -4.05 -2.51 13.90
N PHE A 141 -3.80 -1.38 13.22
CA PHE A 141 -4.85 -0.64 12.51
C PHE A 141 -5.47 -1.49 11.39
N GLN A 142 -4.66 -2.15 10.55
CA GLN A 142 -5.17 -3.01 9.47
C GLN A 142 -6.06 -4.14 10.03
N ALA A 143 -5.62 -4.79 11.11
CA ALA A 143 -6.36 -5.87 11.75
C ALA A 143 -7.67 -5.39 12.39
N ASP A 144 -7.65 -4.22 13.04
CA ASP A 144 -8.86 -3.61 13.61
C ASP A 144 -9.85 -3.18 12.53
N TYR A 145 -9.36 -2.64 11.42
CA TYR A 145 -10.19 -2.27 10.28
C TYR A 145 -10.91 -3.50 9.71
N ASP A 146 -10.18 -4.58 9.42
CA ASP A 146 -10.76 -5.84 8.96
C ASP A 146 -11.78 -6.41 9.95
N ARG A 147 -11.43 -6.45 11.24
CA ARG A 147 -12.29 -7.00 12.29
C ARG A 147 -13.59 -6.21 12.45
N VAL A 148 -13.52 -4.88 12.50
CA VAL A 148 -14.69 -4.02 12.78
C VAL A 148 -15.60 -3.91 11.57
N THR A 149 -15.05 -3.97 10.36
CA THR A 149 -15.85 -3.94 9.11
C THR A 149 -16.27 -5.33 8.65
N GLU A 150 -15.89 -6.40 9.36
CA GLU A 150 -16.10 -7.79 8.95
C GLU A 150 -15.57 -8.06 7.53
N HIS A 151 -14.34 -7.61 7.24
CA HIS A 151 -13.71 -7.68 5.92
C HIS A 151 -14.56 -7.01 4.82
N GLY A 152 -15.12 -5.84 5.13
CA GLY A 152 -15.94 -5.05 4.20
C GLY A 152 -17.38 -5.53 4.05
N MET A 153 -17.88 -6.38 4.95
CA MET A 153 -19.28 -6.82 4.96
C MET A 153 -20.19 -5.87 5.76
N ASN A 154 -19.65 -5.25 6.82
CA ASN A 154 -20.37 -4.27 7.63
C ASN A 154 -20.26 -2.87 7.02
N LYS A 155 -21.32 -2.45 6.33
CA LYS A 155 -21.32 -1.21 5.56
C LYS A 155 -21.24 0.06 6.40
N GLU A 156 -21.96 0.05 7.53
CA GLU A 156 -21.99 1.17 8.46
C GLU A 156 -20.58 1.44 9.02
N LYS A 157 -19.91 0.37 9.49
CA LYS A 157 -18.57 0.49 10.06
C LYS A 157 -17.50 0.87 9.05
N GLN A 158 -17.59 0.37 7.82
CA GLN A 158 -16.66 0.82 6.78
C GLN A 158 -16.92 2.29 6.39
N ALA A 159 -18.16 2.80 6.43
CA ALA A 159 -18.43 4.22 6.22
C ALA A 159 -17.82 5.09 7.32
N GLU A 160 -17.93 4.69 8.60
CA GLU A 160 -17.25 5.37 9.73
C GLU A 160 -15.73 5.41 9.50
N TYR A 161 -15.12 4.28 9.14
CA TYR A 161 -13.68 4.22 8.85
C TYR A 161 -13.28 5.02 7.62
N ASN A 162 -14.12 5.11 6.58
CA ASN A 162 -13.83 5.93 5.40
C ASN A 162 -13.63 7.40 5.78
N ILE A 163 -14.46 7.92 6.70
CA ILE A 163 -14.34 9.29 7.22
C ILE A 163 -13.04 9.42 8.02
N LEU A 164 -12.82 8.53 8.98
CA LEU A 164 -11.63 8.55 9.84
C LEU A 164 -10.31 8.47 9.03
N ILE A 165 -10.25 7.60 8.02
CA ILE A 165 -9.08 7.47 7.15
C ILE A 165 -8.87 8.75 6.35
N SER A 166 -9.93 9.35 5.82
CA SER A 166 -9.84 10.62 5.10
C SER A 166 -9.33 11.75 5.99
N GLU A 167 -9.83 11.84 7.22
CA GLU A 167 -9.40 12.85 8.20
C GLU A 167 -7.93 12.66 8.60
N GLU A 168 -7.49 11.43 8.85
CA GLU A 168 -6.10 11.15 9.19
C GLU A 168 -5.14 11.42 8.03
N LEU A 169 -5.55 11.15 6.78
CA LEU A 169 -4.79 11.56 5.60
C LEU A 169 -4.66 13.08 5.55
N GLU A 170 -5.75 13.84 5.65
CA GLU A 170 -5.73 15.30 5.56
C GLU A 170 -4.91 15.93 6.69
N LYS A 171 -5.06 15.44 7.93
CA LYS A 171 -4.27 15.89 9.09
C LYS A 171 -2.75 15.73 8.88
N LEU A 172 -2.36 14.74 8.09
CA LEU A 172 -0.95 14.41 7.81
C LEU A 172 -0.48 14.88 6.43
N LYS A 173 -1.26 15.72 5.73
CA LYS A 173 -0.99 16.16 4.35
C LYS A 173 0.38 16.79 4.13
N ASN A 174 0.91 17.51 5.13
CA ASN A 174 2.26 18.09 5.07
C ASN A 174 3.39 17.04 4.97
N TYR A 175 3.07 15.77 5.23
CA TYR A 175 3.98 14.63 5.14
C TYR A 175 3.60 13.69 4.00
N GLN A 176 2.70 14.10 3.10
CA GLN A 176 2.50 13.43 1.83
C GLN A 176 3.79 13.52 1.02
N LYS A 177 4.09 12.45 0.27
CA LYS A 177 5.20 12.47 -0.68
C LYS A 177 4.92 13.54 -1.75
N ILE A 178 5.87 14.45 -1.96
CA ILE A 178 5.91 15.38 -3.10
C ILE A 178 6.48 14.63 -4.32
#